data_AF-A0A3M2B0N0-F1
#
_entry.id   AF-A0A3M2B0N0-F1
#
_cell.length_a   1.000
_cell.length_b   1.000
_cell.length_c   1.000
_cell.angle_alpha   90.00
_cell.angle_beta   90.00
_cell.angle_gamma   90.00
#
_symmetry.space_group_name_H-M   'P 1'
#
loop_
_entity.id
_entity.type
_entity.pdbx_description
1 polymer ?
#
loop_
_entity_poly.entity_id
_entity_poly.type
_entity_poly.pdbx_seq_one_letter_code
_entity_poly.pdbx_strand_id
1 'polypeptide(L)'
;MWKKNFLFRTHEAIPLHETENELFHETDQATDSAGLTMEKYISVWLQGEGEGDRPTAYTNIYVRTATLDPEKRTGFLQPLQGRPHHIKTLLSPEQKAFLKNWLIQTSPTAWEEADEHFQAIFESD
;
A
#
# COMPACT_ATOMS: atom_id res chain seq x y z
N MET A 1 -17.18 -6.63 0.15
CA MET A 1 -15.96 -6.17 0.86
C MET A 1 -15.04 -5.54 -0.16
N TRP A 2 -14.88 -4.23 -0.07
CA TRP A 2 -14.07 -3.45 -1.00
C TRP A 2 -12.61 -3.52 -0.59
N LYS A 3 -11.69 -3.56 -1.59
CA LYS A 3 -10.25 -3.48 -1.35
C LYS A 3 -9.53 -2.81 -2.51
N LYS A 4 -8.48 -2.07 -2.19
CA LYS A 4 -7.60 -1.43 -3.17
C LYS A 4 -6.14 -1.60 -2.76
N ASN A 5 -5.29 -1.94 -3.72
CA ASN A 5 -3.84 -1.97 -3.52
C ASN A 5 -3.19 -0.75 -4.19
N PHE A 6 -2.18 -0.22 -3.51
CA PHE A 6 -1.21 0.73 -4.04
C PHE A 6 0.18 0.17 -3.80
N LEU A 7 1.04 0.27 -4.80
CA LEU A 7 2.43 -0.13 -4.67
C LEU A 7 3.33 1.06 -4.96
N PHE A 8 4.07 1.50 -3.95
CA PHE A 8 5.01 2.60 -4.06
C PHE A 8 6.43 2.07 -4.17
N ARG A 9 7.27 2.72 -4.97
CA ARG A 9 8.71 2.70 -4.69
C ARG A 9 8.94 3.45 -3.38
N THR A 10 9.82 2.95 -2.51
CA THR A 10 10.00 3.50 -1.15
C THR A 10 10.32 5.00 -1.14
N HIS A 11 10.94 5.53 -2.19
CA HIS A 11 11.35 6.93 -2.30
C HIS A 11 10.45 7.77 -3.22
N GLU A 12 9.36 7.20 -3.74
CA GLU A 12 8.42 7.91 -4.62
C GLU A 12 7.08 8.13 -3.92
N ALA A 13 6.47 9.28 -4.19
CA ALA A 13 5.19 9.69 -3.61
C ALA A 13 3.97 9.16 -4.40
N ILE A 14 4.17 8.80 -5.67
CA ILE A 14 3.13 8.34 -6.58
C ILE A 14 3.26 6.82 -6.70
N PRO A 15 2.16 6.06 -6.54
CA PRO A 15 2.20 4.62 -6.68
C PRO A 15 2.35 4.23 -8.16
N LEU A 16 2.86 3.04 -8.38
CA LEU A 16 2.88 2.39 -9.68
C LEU A 16 1.46 2.16 -10.22
N HIS A 17 1.37 2.00 -11.53
CA HIS A 17 0.13 1.57 -12.18
C HIS A 17 -0.17 0.11 -11.82
N GLU A 18 0.87 -0.72 -11.78
CA GLU A 18 0.80 -2.12 -11.39
C GLU A 18 0.59 -2.28 -9.88
N THR A 19 -0.18 -3.32 -9.55
CA THR A 19 -0.43 -3.77 -8.19
C THR A 19 0.64 -4.74 -7.72
N GLU A 20 0.68 -4.95 -6.42
CA GLU A 20 1.47 -5.99 -5.80
C GLU A 20 1.25 -7.37 -6.44
N ASN A 21 0.00 -7.76 -6.72
CA ASN A 21 -0.30 -9.08 -7.28
C ASN A 21 0.20 -9.26 -8.73
N GLU A 22 0.35 -8.15 -9.45
CA GLU A 22 0.86 -8.15 -10.83
C GLU A 22 2.38 -8.23 -10.89
N LEU A 23 3.07 -7.69 -9.87
CA LEU A 23 4.54 -7.63 -9.84
C LEU A 23 5.20 -8.69 -8.96
N PHE A 24 4.51 -9.14 -7.90
CA PHE A 24 4.99 -10.17 -7.00
C PHE A 24 4.18 -11.44 -7.23
N HIS A 25 4.77 -12.37 -7.96
CA HIS A 25 4.27 -13.73 -8.03
C HIS A 25 4.76 -14.51 -6.80
N GLU A 26 4.11 -15.64 -6.48
CA GLU A 26 4.64 -16.58 -5.49
C GLU A 26 5.96 -17.15 -6.03
N THR A 27 7.08 -16.45 -5.78
CA THR A 27 8.41 -16.91 -6.16
C THR A 27 8.99 -17.77 -5.04
N ASP A 28 9.51 -18.93 -5.43
CA ASP A 28 10.18 -19.89 -4.56
C ASP A 28 11.25 -19.22 -3.69
N GLN A 29 11.30 -19.63 -2.42
CA GLN A 29 12.06 -19.05 -1.31
C GLN A 29 13.60 -19.03 -1.50
N ALA A 30 14.12 -19.42 -2.66
CA ALA A 30 15.54 -19.57 -2.95
C ALA A 30 15.94 -18.86 -4.25
N THR A 31 15.74 -17.54 -4.32
CA THR A 31 16.38 -16.75 -5.38
C THR A 31 17.81 -16.41 -4.95
N ASP A 32 18.81 -16.96 -5.64
CA ASP A 32 20.21 -16.55 -5.49
C ASP A 32 20.31 -15.05 -5.77
N SER A 33 20.69 -14.27 -4.75
CA SER A 33 20.70 -12.81 -4.80
C SER A 33 21.91 -12.23 -5.54
N ALA A 34 22.83 -13.09 -5.99
CA ALA A 34 23.97 -12.69 -6.80
C ALA A 34 23.51 -12.08 -8.15
N GLY A 35 23.75 -10.78 -8.32
CA GLY A 35 23.44 -10.05 -9.56
C GLY A 35 21.98 -9.64 -9.71
N LEU A 36 21.24 -9.47 -8.60
CA LEU A 36 19.92 -8.82 -8.59
C LEU A 36 20.02 -7.36 -8.16
N THR A 37 19.32 -6.48 -8.89
CA THR A 37 19.19 -5.07 -8.51
C THR A 37 17.91 -4.90 -7.70
N MET A 38 18.05 -5.12 -6.40
CA MET A 38 16.93 -5.11 -5.48
C MET A 38 16.47 -3.69 -5.13
N GLU A 39 15.34 -3.28 -5.69
CA GLU A 39 14.66 -2.04 -5.35
C GLU A 39 13.66 -2.26 -4.20
N LYS A 40 13.49 -1.25 -3.35
CA LYS A 40 12.56 -1.30 -2.22
C LYS A 40 11.21 -0.68 -2.58
N TYR A 41 10.16 -1.38 -2.16
CA TYR A 41 8.78 -0.99 -2.38
C TYR A 41 7.99 -1.03 -1.07
N ILE A 42 6.87 -0.32 -1.05
CA ILE A 42 5.87 -0.36 0.01
C ILE A 42 4.54 -0.68 -0.65
N SER A 43 3.94 -1.81 -0.27
CA SER A 43 2.60 -2.17 -0.68
C SER A 43 1.61 -1.75 0.40
N VAL A 44 0.55 -1.07 -0.02
CA VAL A 44 -0.51 -0.54 0.83
C VAL A 44 -1.83 -1.13 0.35
N TRP A 45 -2.51 -1.84 1.25
CA TRP A 45 -3.84 -2.38 1.04
C TRP A 45 -4.85 -1.59 1.86
N LEU A 46 -5.81 -0.97 1.19
CA LEU A 46 -6.98 -0.33 1.79
C LEU A 46 -8.15 -1.30 1.72
N GLN A 47 -8.92 -1.35 2.80
CA GLN A 47 -10.12 -2.18 2.92
C GLN A 47 -11.29 -1.35 3.41
N GLY A 48 -12.48 -1.80 3.04
CA GLY A 48 -13.70 -1.10 3.38
C GLY A 48 -14.96 -1.88 3.02
N GLU A 49 -16.07 -1.19 3.20
CA GLU A 49 -17.39 -1.62 2.75
C GLU A 49 -17.66 -1.12 1.33
N GLY A 50 -18.61 -1.76 0.66
CA GLY A 50 -18.98 -1.47 -0.71
C GLY A 50 -18.64 -2.58 -1.70
N GLU A 51 -18.94 -2.31 -2.97
CA GLU A 51 -18.84 -3.25 -4.09
C GLU A 51 -18.25 -2.56 -5.33
N GLY A 52 -17.53 -3.35 -6.14
CA GLY A 52 -16.82 -2.84 -7.31
C GLY A 52 -15.83 -1.73 -6.93
N ASP A 53 -15.89 -0.60 -7.63
CA ASP A 53 -15.04 0.57 -7.39
C ASP A 53 -15.71 1.64 -6.51
N ARG A 54 -16.75 1.27 -5.73
CA ARG A 54 -17.53 2.21 -4.93
C ARG A 54 -17.44 1.89 -3.43
N PRO A 55 -16.42 2.39 -2.72
CA PRO A 55 -16.35 2.25 -1.28
C PRO A 55 -17.44 3.11 -0.61
N THR A 56 -18.10 2.53 0.40
CA THR A 56 -19.10 3.24 1.23
C THR A 56 -18.55 3.61 2.61
N ALA A 57 -17.55 2.89 3.10
CA ALA A 57 -16.80 3.21 4.31
C ALA A 57 -15.39 2.62 4.22
N TYR A 58 -14.37 3.35 4.65
CA TYR A 58 -13.02 2.79 4.80
C TYR A 58 -12.84 2.27 6.23
N THR A 59 -12.38 1.03 6.35
CA THR A 59 -12.37 0.32 7.64
C THR A 59 -10.99 -0.14 8.05
N ASN A 60 -10.06 -0.33 7.11
CA ASN A 60 -8.72 -0.78 7.47
C ASN A 60 -7.65 -0.44 6.44
N ILE A 61 -6.42 -0.41 6.91
CA ILE A 61 -5.22 -0.27 6.10
C ILE A 61 -4.17 -1.27 6.57
N TYR A 62 -3.53 -1.93 5.61
CA TYR A 62 -2.40 -2.81 5.85
C TYR A 62 -1.25 -2.38 4.96
N VAL A 63 -0.04 -2.48 5.49
CA VAL A 63 1.17 -2.19 4.71
C VAL A 63 2.19 -3.30 4.85
N ARG A 64 3.02 -3.47 3.84
CA ARG A 64 4.24 -4.27 3.94
C ARG A 64 5.32 -3.70 3.06
N THR A 65 6.56 -3.87 3.48
CA THR A 65 7.70 -3.61 2.62
C THR A 65 7.90 -4.79 1.67
N ALA A 66 8.41 -4.49 0.49
CA ALA A 66 8.72 -5.48 -0.53
C ALA A 66 10.06 -5.13 -1.16
N THR A 67 10.67 -6.12 -1.78
CA THR A 67 11.91 -5.95 -2.54
C THR A 67 11.78 -6.68 -3.86
N LEU A 68 12.02 -5.99 -4.97
CA LEU A 68 11.81 -6.50 -6.33
C LEU A 68 13.01 -6.11 -7.19
N ASP A 69 13.50 -7.07 -7.98
CA ASP A 69 14.29 -6.77 -9.16
C ASP A 69 13.33 -6.49 -10.33
N PRO A 70 13.23 -5.24 -10.82
CA PRO A 70 12.24 -4.88 -11.84
C PRO A 70 12.55 -5.49 -13.21
N GLU A 71 13.82 -5.79 -13.51
CA GLU A 71 14.21 -6.41 -14.79
C GLU A 71 13.85 -7.90 -14.79
N LYS A 72 14.12 -8.58 -13.69
CA LYS A 72 13.89 -10.03 -13.57
C LYS A 72 12.54 -10.40 -12.99
N ARG A 73 11.75 -9.41 -12.54
CA ARG A 73 10.43 -9.56 -11.89
C ARG A 73 10.42 -10.62 -10.79
N THR A 74 11.51 -10.66 -10.02
CA THR A 74 11.67 -11.57 -8.89
C THR A 74 11.85 -10.75 -7.63
N GLY A 75 11.13 -11.13 -6.59
CA GLY A 75 11.06 -10.35 -5.37
C GLY A 75 10.43 -11.09 -4.22
N PHE A 76 10.49 -10.47 -3.05
CA PHE A 76 9.88 -11.00 -1.85
C PHE A 76 9.11 -9.93 -1.10
N LEU A 77 8.03 -10.37 -0.46
CA LEU A 77 7.13 -9.56 0.32
C LEU A 77 7.33 -9.86 1.80
N GLN A 78 7.46 -8.81 2.61
CA GLN A 78 7.44 -8.97 4.07
C GLN A 78 6.01 -9.28 4.56
N PRO A 79 5.85 -9.80 5.78
CA PRO A 79 4.52 -10.00 6.36
C PRO A 79 3.72 -8.70 6.47
N LEU A 80 2.41 -8.77 6.21
CA LEU A 80 1.49 -7.62 6.34
C LEU A 80 1.47 -7.08 7.77
N GLN A 81 1.55 -5.75 7.89
CA GLN A 81 1.43 -5.00 9.13
C GLN A 81 0.13 -4.21 9.13
N GLY A 82 -0.71 -4.40 10.15
CA GLY A 82 -2.01 -3.72 10.29
C GLY A 82 -2.11 -2.79 11.50
N ARG A 83 -1.00 -2.52 12.21
CA ARG A 83 -1.02 -1.65 13.40
C ARG A 83 -0.81 -0.19 12.99
N PRO A 84 -1.73 0.74 13.31
CA PRO A 84 -1.64 2.14 12.88
C PRO A 84 -0.29 2.80 13.15
N HIS A 85 0.28 2.62 14.35
CA HIS A 85 1.59 3.19 14.71
C HIS A 85 2.75 2.70 13.81
N HIS A 86 2.72 1.44 13.37
CA HIS A 86 3.73 0.91 12.44
C HIS A 86 3.49 1.42 11.02
N ILE A 87 2.24 1.60 10.62
CA ILE A 87 1.89 2.11 9.29
C ILE A 87 2.37 3.56 9.14
N LYS A 88 2.16 4.37 10.18
CA LYS A 88 2.62 5.76 10.24
C LYS A 88 4.11 5.93 9.99
N THR A 89 4.94 5.00 10.45
CA THR A 89 6.41 5.08 10.31
C THR A 89 6.93 4.52 8.99
N LEU A 90 6.12 3.71 8.28
CA LEU A 90 6.51 3.10 7.01
C LEU A 90 6.24 3.99 5.80
N LEU A 91 5.20 4.83 5.87
CA LEU A 91 4.83 5.73 4.78
C LEU A 91 5.51 7.09 4.95
N SER A 92 6.08 7.61 3.86
CA SER A 92 6.57 8.99 3.83
C SER A 92 5.40 9.99 3.93
N PRO A 93 5.65 11.25 4.37
CA PRO A 93 4.63 12.29 4.38
C PRO A 93 3.95 12.49 3.02
N GLU A 94 4.71 12.42 1.93
CA GLU A 94 4.21 12.57 0.57
C GLU A 94 3.32 11.41 0.14
N GLN A 95 3.68 10.17 0.52
CA GLN A 95 2.84 8.98 0.27
C GLN A 95 1.53 9.05 1.05
N LYS A 96 1.58 9.50 2.32
CA LYS A 96 0.37 9.74 3.12
C LYS A 96 -0.52 10.80 2.47
N ALA A 97 0.06 11.91 2.02
CA ALA A 97 -0.67 12.98 1.34
C ALA A 97 -1.33 12.50 0.04
N PHE A 98 -0.61 11.70 -0.76
CA PHE A 98 -1.17 11.07 -1.96
C PHE A 98 -2.38 10.20 -1.62
N LEU A 99 -2.22 9.28 -0.66
CA LEU A 99 -3.27 8.33 -0.27
C LEU A 99 -4.50 9.05 0.29
N LYS A 100 -4.31 10.07 1.14
CA LYS A 100 -5.39 10.90 1.69
C LYS A 100 -6.18 11.59 0.58
N ASN A 101 -5.47 12.25 -0.33
CA ASN A 101 -6.11 12.94 -1.46
C ASN A 101 -6.88 11.95 -2.34
N TRP A 102 -6.31 10.78 -2.61
CA TRP A 102 -6.97 9.75 -3.39
C TRP A 102 -8.23 9.22 -2.70
N LEU A 103 -8.19 8.93 -1.39
CA LEU A 103 -9.32 8.44 -0.61
C LEU A 103 -10.50 9.42 -0.62
N ILE A 104 -10.22 10.70 -0.38
CA ILE A 104 -11.21 11.78 -0.38
C ILE A 104 -11.82 11.94 -1.78
N GLN A 105 -11.00 11.94 -2.84
CA GLN A 105 -11.50 12.10 -4.20
C GLN A 105 -12.30 10.88 -4.69
N THR A 106 -11.92 9.68 -4.28
CA THR A 106 -12.58 8.44 -4.68
C THR A 106 -13.96 8.31 -4.06
N SER A 107 -14.08 8.61 -2.76
CA SER A 107 -15.36 8.62 -2.07
C SER A 107 -15.28 9.53 -0.85
N PRO A 108 -15.74 10.80 -0.96
CA PRO A 108 -15.80 11.73 0.16
C PRO A 108 -16.63 11.16 1.31
N THR A 109 -17.75 10.51 0.98
CA THR A 109 -18.63 9.86 1.96
C THR A 109 -17.92 8.74 2.70
N ALA A 110 -17.19 7.85 2.01
CA ALA A 110 -16.46 6.78 2.70
C ALA A 110 -15.31 7.30 3.57
N TRP A 111 -14.75 8.48 3.24
CA TRP A 111 -13.78 9.16 4.08
C TRP A 111 -14.42 9.72 5.34
N GLU A 112 -15.56 10.40 5.23
CA GLU A 112 -16.31 10.94 6.36
C GLU A 112 -16.78 9.84 7.33
N GLU A 113 -17.18 8.68 6.81
CA GLU A 113 -17.58 7.50 7.59
C GLU A 113 -16.39 6.72 8.19
N ALA A 114 -15.15 7.01 7.76
CA ALA A 114 -13.98 6.35 8.31
C ALA A 114 -13.69 6.83 9.74
N ASP A 115 -13.25 5.91 10.60
CA ASP A 115 -12.98 6.23 11.99
C ASP A 115 -11.79 7.21 12.17
N GLU A 116 -11.78 7.96 13.27
CA GLU A 116 -10.73 8.96 13.56
C GLU A 116 -9.32 8.34 13.59
N HIS A 117 -9.16 7.12 14.10
CA HIS A 117 -7.90 6.40 14.10
C HIS A 117 -7.44 6.03 12.70
N PHE A 118 -8.35 5.65 11.79
CA PHE A 118 -8.04 5.43 10.39
C PHE A 118 -7.56 6.73 9.74
N GLN A 119 -8.32 7.82 9.87
CA GLN A 119 -7.96 9.11 9.30
C GLN A 119 -6.60 9.62 9.84
N ALA A 120 -6.35 9.44 11.14
CA ALA A 120 -5.13 9.84 11.81
C ALA A 120 -3.85 9.19 11.26
N ILE A 121 -3.94 8.08 10.52
CA ILE A 121 -2.80 7.43 9.85
C ILE A 121 -2.20 8.32 8.77
N PHE A 122 -3.05 9.12 8.12
CA PHE A 122 -2.68 9.96 6.98
C PHE A 122 -2.36 11.40 7.36
N GLU A 123 -2.58 11.78 8.62
CA GLU A 123 -2.14 13.07 9.12
C GLU A 123 -0.61 13.08 9.25
N SER A 124 -0.02 14.23 8.92
CA SER A 124 1.40 14.48 9.15
C SER A 124 1.67 14.45 10.65
N ASP A 125 2.69 13.70 11.07
CA ASP A 125 3.28 13.90 12.41
C ASP A 125 4.27 15.08 12.35
#